data_AF-M1C7Q9-F1
#
_entry.id   AF-M1C7Q9-F1
#
_cell.length_a   1.000
_cell.length_b   1.000
_cell.length_c   1.000
_cell.angle_alpha   90.00
_cell.angle_beta   90.00
_cell.angle_gamma   90.00
#
_symmetry.space_group_name_H-M   'P 1'
#
loop_
_entity.id
_entity.type
_entity.pdbx_description
1 polymer ?
#
loop_
_entity_poly.entity_id
_entity_poly.type
_entity_poly.pdbx_seq_one_letter_code
_entity_poly.pdbx_strand_id
1 'polypeptide(L)'
;MELEKGVHRWIVDISEWNPSPNYFSFAMSFLPQHEHSSITRFFKMEDRKRALVSRLLQYALIHQVLGIPYNEIVIRRTAEGKPYLLYLERSQCITSW
;
A
#
# COMPACT_ATOMS: atom_id res chain seq x y z
N MET A 1 2.05 3.47 26.67
CA MET A 1 0.86 3.81 25.84
C MET A 1 0.25 2.51 25.40
N GLU A 2 -0.92 2.21 25.93
CA GLU A 2 -1.58 0.91 25.89
C GLU A 2 -1.95 0.46 24.47
N LEU A 3 -1.75 -0.84 24.26
CA LEU A 3 -2.06 -1.62 23.07
C LEU A 3 -3.57 -1.88 22.96
N GLU A 4 -4.40 -0.84 23.07
CA GLU A 4 -5.84 -0.90 22.77
C GLU A 4 -6.14 -0.46 21.31
N LYS A 5 -5.10 -0.17 20.51
CA LYS A 5 -5.17 0.53 19.22
C LYS A 5 -5.08 -0.38 17.98
N GLY A 6 -5.65 -1.59 18.02
CA GLY A 6 -5.46 -2.59 16.96
C GLY A 6 -6.24 -2.33 15.65
N VAL A 7 -7.31 -1.54 15.69
CA VAL A 7 -8.23 -1.38 14.55
C VAL A 7 -8.24 0.06 14.08
N HIS A 8 -7.65 0.31 12.92
CA HIS A 8 -7.75 1.58 12.21
C HIS A 8 -8.81 1.46 11.11
N ARG A 9 -9.77 2.40 11.10
CA ARG A 9 -10.80 2.49 10.05
C ARG A 9 -10.66 3.81 9.31
N TRP A 10 -10.19 3.72 8.07
CA TRP A 10 -10.05 4.89 7.20
C TRP A 10 -11.00 4.80 6.03
N ILE A 11 -11.61 5.94 5.70
CA ILE A 11 -12.45 6.13 4.53
C ILE A 11 -11.94 7.40 3.86
N VAL A 12 -11.80 7.37 2.54
CA VAL A 12 -11.43 8.53 1.74
C VAL A 12 -12.50 8.67 0.66
N ASP A 13 -13.16 9.83 0.65
CA ASP A 13 -14.03 10.21 -0.45
C ASP A 13 -13.16 10.70 -1.61
N ILE A 14 -13.33 10.07 -2.77
CA ILE A 14 -12.62 10.39 -4.01
C ILE A 14 -13.58 10.86 -5.11
N SER A 15 -14.86 11.08 -4.79
CA SER A 15 -15.90 11.45 -5.75
C SER A 15 -15.56 12.75 -6.49
N GLU A 16 -15.01 13.74 -5.77
CA GLU A 16 -14.59 15.02 -6.33
C GLU A 16 -13.13 15.02 -6.79
N TRP A 17 -12.39 13.92 -6.57
CA TRP A 17 -11.00 13.85 -6.96
C TRP A 17 -10.87 13.59 -8.48
N ASN A 18 -10.64 14.66 -9.23
CA ASN A 18 -10.42 14.62 -10.68
C ASN A 18 -9.00 15.08 -11.06
N PRO A 19 -7.96 14.29 -10.75
CA PRO A 19 -6.58 14.66 -11.03
C PRO A 19 -6.29 14.70 -12.53
N SER A 20 -5.45 15.65 -12.95
CA SER A 20 -4.84 15.59 -14.28
C SER A 20 -3.95 14.33 -14.39
N PRO A 21 -3.67 13.82 -15.61
CA PRO A 21 -2.79 12.66 -15.77
C PRO A 21 -1.42 12.83 -15.12
N ASN A 22 -0.86 14.04 -15.16
CA ASN A 22 0.42 14.35 -14.53
C ASN A 22 0.34 14.29 -13.00
N TYR A 23 -0.74 14.82 -12.42
CA TYR A 23 -0.96 14.75 -10.98
C TYR A 23 -1.21 13.31 -10.51
N PHE A 24 -1.93 12.52 -11.30
CA PHE A 24 -2.12 11.09 -11.02
C PHE A 24 -0.78 10.34 -11.01
N SER A 25 0.08 10.57 -12.02
CA SER A 25 1.42 9.99 -12.08
C SER A 25 2.31 10.44 -10.92
N PHE A 26 2.21 11.70 -10.51
CA PHE A 26 2.91 12.21 -9.33
C PHE A 26 2.43 11.52 -8.04
N ALA A 27 1.13 11.35 -7.85
CA ALA A 27 0.60 10.61 -6.70
C ALA A 27 1.04 9.12 -6.73
N MET A 28 1.15 8.54 -7.91
CA MET A 28 1.62 7.16 -8.08
C MET A 28 3.12 7.00 -7.78
N SER A 29 3.94 8.05 -7.93
CA SER A 29 5.38 7.98 -7.67
C SER A 29 5.75 7.83 -6.19
N PHE A 30 4.81 8.09 -5.27
CA PHE A 30 4.98 7.76 -3.85
C PHE A 30 5.02 6.26 -3.58
N LEU A 31 4.56 5.43 -4.52
CA LEU A 31 4.59 3.98 -4.41
C LEU A 31 5.78 3.39 -5.18
N PRO A 32 6.38 2.28 -4.68
CA PRO A 32 7.40 1.56 -5.41
C PRO A 32 6.92 1.10 -6.80
N GLN A 33 7.83 1.07 -7.78
CA GLN A 33 7.50 0.77 -9.17
C GLN A 33 6.75 -0.56 -9.37
N HIS A 34 7.06 -1.58 -8.55
CA HIS A 34 6.41 -2.90 -8.64
C HIS A 34 4.90 -2.84 -8.33
N GLU A 35 4.44 -1.85 -7.56
CA GLU A 35 3.04 -1.65 -7.23
C GLU A 35 2.24 -1.01 -8.37
N HIS A 36 2.90 -0.30 -9.29
CA HIS A 36 2.25 0.47 -10.35
C HIS A 36 1.41 -0.41 -11.26
N SER A 37 1.89 -1.62 -11.58
CA SER A 37 1.17 -2.60 -12.40
C SER A 37 -0.21 -2.97 -11.82
N SER A 38 -0.33 -3.02 -10.49
CA SER A 38 -1.58 -3.36 -9.81
C SER A 38 -2.64 -2.25 -9.94
N ILE A 39 -2.20 -1.02 -10.23
CA ILE A 39 -3.01 0.18 -10.40
C ILE A 39 -3.30 0.42 -11.89
N THR A 40 -2.29 0.33 -12.76
CA THR A 40 -2.42 0.68 -14.18
C THR A 40 -3.17 -0.37 -14.99
N ARG A 41 -3.28 -1.61 -14.51
CA ARG A 41 -4.05 -2.70 -15.15
C ARG A 41 -5.54 -2.41 -15.33
N PHE A 42 -6.11 -1.50 -14.52
CA PHE A 42 -7.53 -1.15 -14.64
C PHE A 42 -7.77 -0.32 -15.90
N PHE A 43 -8.89 -0.54 -16.59
CA PHE A 43 -9.23 0.22 -17.79
C PHE A 43 -9.79 1.60 -17.45
N LYS A 44 -10.77 1.65 -16.54
CA LYS A 44 -11.44 2.90 -16.14
C LYS A 44 -10.58 3.71 -15.19
N MET A 45 -10.48 5.02 -15.44
CA MET A 45 -9.71 5.93 -14.58
C MET A 45 -10.22 5.92 -13.12
N GLU A 46 -11.54 5.85 -12.93
CA GLU A 46 -12.14 5.77 -11.59
C GLU A 46 -11.64 4.57 -10.78
N ASP A 47 -11.41 3.43 -11.44
CA ASP A 47 -10.89 2.23 -10.77
C ASP A 47 -9.38 2.34 -10.51
N ARG A 48 -8.63 3.03 -11.38
CA ARG A 48 -7.23 3.40 -11.12
C ARG A 48 -7.09 4.32 -9.91
N LYS A 49 -7.97 5.33 -9.78
CA LYS A 49 -8.03 6.23 -8.62
C LYS A 49 -8.28 5.45 -7.34
N ARG A 50 -9.29 4.58 -7.33
CA ARG A 50 -9.61 3.69 -6.20
C ARG A 50 -8.42 2.80 -5.83
N ALA A 51 -7.79 2.18 -6.81
CA ALA A 51 -6.64 1.30 -6.59
C ALA A 51 -5.44 2.05 -6.00
N LEU A 52 -5.13 3.25 -6.53
CA LEU A 52 -4.03 4.09 -6.04
C LEU A 52 -4.27 4.52 -4.59
N VAL A 53 -5.43 5.10 -4.29
CA VAL A 53 -5.76 5.56 -2.93
C VAL A 53 -5.78 4.39 -1.95
N SER A 54 -6.37 3.26 -2.34
CA SER A 54 -6.35 2.05 -1.51
C SER A 54 -4.92 1.60 -1.18
N ARG A 55 -4.01 1.67 -2.14
CA ARG A 55 -2.62 1.27 -1.93
C ARG A 55 -1.85 2.26 -1.06
N LEU A 56 -2.03 3.56 -1.27
CA LEU A 56 -1.44 4.61 -0.44
C LEU A 56 -1.86 4.45 1.02
N LEU A 57 -3.15 4.18 1.28
CA LEU A 57 -3.66 3.94 2.62
C LEU A 57 -3.04 2.70 3.27
N GLN A 58 -2.84 1.61 2.52
CA GLN A 58 -2.17 0.41 3.05
C GLN A 58 -0.73 0.71 3.47
N TYR A 59 0.03 1.41 2.63
CA TYR A 59 1.41 1.80 2.95
C TYR A 59 1.48 2.75 4.17
N ALA A 60 0.61 3.76 4.21
CA ALA A 60 0.52 4.69 5.33
C ALA A 60 0.16 3.95 6.64
N LEU A 61 -0.78 3.01 6.59
CA LEU A 61 -1.18 2.19 7.74
C LEU A 61 -0.01 1.36 8.27
N ILE A 62 0.68 0.64 7.38
CA ILE A 62 1.81 -0.21 7.75
C ILE A 62 2.93 0.64 8.36
N HIS A 63 3.25 1.78 7.75
CA HIS A 63 4.25 2.69 8.27
C HIS A 63 3.88 3.25 9.65
N GLN A 64 2.64 3.70 9.83
CA GLN A 64 2.18 4.29 11.09
C GLN A 64 2.06 3.26 12.23
N VAL A 65 1.61 2.04 11.93
CA VAL A 65 1.36 1.01 12.95
C VAL A 65 2.61 0.21 13.29
N LEU A 66 3.44 -0.11 12.29
CA LEU A 66 4.62 -0.98 12.46
C LEU A 66 5.95 -0.23 12.39
N GLY A 67 5.95 1.05 12.03
CA GLY A 67 7.19 1.85 11.91
C GLY A 67 8.07 1.45 10.72
N ILE A 68 7.59 0.61 9.81
CA ILE A 68 8.38 0.12 8.67
C ILE A 68 8.58 1.24 7.64
N PRO A 69 9.81 1.53 7.18
CA PRO A 69 10.06 2.48 6.11
C PRO A 69 9.36 2.10 4.79
N TYR A 70 8.85 3.07 4.02
CA TYR A 70 8.09 2.83 2.79
C TYR A 70 8.81 1.92 1.77
N ASN A 71 10.13 2.03 1.67
CA ASN A 71 10.97 1.23 0.76
C ASN A 71 11.14 -0.24 1.20
N GLU A 72 10.85 -0.56 2.46
CA GLU A 72 10.94 -1.92 3.01
C GLU A 72 9.56 -2.62 3.04
N ILE A 73 8.48 -1.88 2.78
CA ILE A 73 7.13 -2.44 2.77
C ILE A 73 6.92 -3.29 1.50
N VAL A 74 6.69 -4.59 1.70
CA VAL A 74 6.38 -5.56 0.65
C VAL A 74 4.98 -6.12 0.87
N ILE A 75 4.03 -5.71 0.04
CA ILE A 75 2.66 -6.24 0.08
C ILE A 75 2.48 -7.28 -1.02
N ARG A 76 2.11 -8.51 -0.64
CA ARG A 76 1.80 -9.60 -1.58
C ARG A 76 0.30 -9.90 -1.55
N ARG A 77 -0.16 -10.74 -2.48
CA ARG A 77 -1.54 -11.20 -2.54
C ARG A 77 -1.59 -12.71 -2.42
N THR A 78 -2.62 -13.22 -1.75
CA THR A 78 -2.95 -14.65 -1.74
C THR A 78 -3.47 -15.09 -3.10
N ALA A 79 -3.68 -16.40 -3.30
CA ALA A 79 -4.28 -16.94 -4.53
C ALA A 79 -5.70 -16.38 -4.77
N GLU A 80 -6.42 -16.07 -3.69
CA GLU A 80 -7.75 -15.45 -3.70
C GLU A 80 -7.68 -13.92 -3.88
N GLY A 81 -6.48 -13.35 -3.96
CA GLY A 81 -6.26 -11.93 -4.22
C GLY A 81 -6.25 -11.03 -2.99
N LYS A 82 -6.33 -11.58 -1.76
CA LYS A 82 -6.29 -10.80 -0.52
C LYS A 82 -4.87 -10.27 -0.26
N PRO A 83 -4.69 -8.96 0.00
CA PRO A 83 -3.37 -8.41 0.30
C PRO A 83 -2.88 -8.82 1.70
N TYR A 84 -1.60 -9.11 1.84
CA TYR A 84 -0.91 -9.36 3.10
C TYR A 84 0.50 -8.74 3.10
N LEU A 85 0.96 -8.31 4.26
CA LEU A 85 2.33 -7.81 4.44
C LEU A 85 3.28 -9.00 4.56
N LEU A 86 4.35 -9.01 3.76
CA LEU A 86 5.46 -9.92 3.96
C LEU A 86 6.40 -9.31 5.01
N TYR A 87 6.26 -9.74 6.26
CA TYR A 87 7.13 -9.32 7.35
C TYR A 87 8.25 -10.35 7.53
N LEU A 88 9.45 -10.02 7.06
CA LEU A 88 10.65 -10.80 7.37
C LEU A 88 11.29 -10.15 8.60
N GLU A 89 11.22 -10.83 9.74
CA GLU A 89 12.00 -10.41 10.91
C GLU A 89 13.48 -10.37 10.49
N ARG A 90 14.14 -9.23 10.67
CA ARG A 90 15.59 -9.07 10.41
C ARG A 90 16.48 -9.93 11.34
N SER A 91 15.91 -10.91 12.04
CA SER A 91 16.56 -11.73 13.07
C SER A 91 16.31 -13.22 12.88
N GLN A 92 16.50 -13.75 11.67
CA GLN A 92 16.97 -15.13 11.46
C GLN A 92 17.99 -15.15 10.32
N CYS A 93 19.11 -14.47 10.52
CA CYS A 93 20.36 -14.80 9.85
C CYS A 93 21.42 -15.08 10.92
N ILE A 94 21.20 -16.13 11.70
CA ILE A 94 22.24 -16.85 12.42
C ILE A 94 21.95 -18.34 12.22
N THR A 95 22.92 -19.03 11.61
CA THR A 95 23.13 -20.48 11.45
C THR A 95 22.20 -21.30 10.53
N SER A 96 22.69 -21.58 9.31
CA SER A 96 22.77 -22.90 8.64
C SER A 96 23.01 -22.66 7.13
N TRP A 97 24.13 -22.98 6.46
CA TRP A 97 25.27 -23.88 6.65
C TRP A 97 26.55 -23.23 6.09
#